data_AF-A0AA37B0Y0-F1
#
_entry.id   AF-A0AA37B0Y0-F1
#
_cell.length_a   1.000
_cell.length_b   1.000
_cell.length_c   1.000
_cell.angle_alpha   90.00
_cell.angle_beta   90.00
_cell.angle_gamma   90.00
#
_symmetry.space_group_name_H-M   'P 1'
#
loop_
_entity.id
_entity.type
_entity.pdbx_description
1 polymer ?
#
loop_
_entity_poly.entity_id
_entity_poly.type
_entity_poly.pdbx_seq_one_letter_code
_entity_poly.pdbx_strand_id
1 'polypeptide(L)'
;MNSINHPSISCPFSAANLEQLTQLAIEAAQQAGEYIAAFPRSSLEVDRKSSTLSLSAQVVTQVDVYCEQLILDHLKQATQQFELAVLAEENTQQHSLSQHPRLTQPAFWAIDPLDGTLPFIEGGNGCAVSIALVNKQGQPLIGVVYLPFSKVLYHSYFDVNSHQYRSIKQQQTFSLSTAKINQALVFYCDRSSLKEAYFSPLKQQLSALANRLGYQELVVNQDAGAVVNACSAMESNDAFYLKLAKRNEGGGSIWDFAATAAIARGRGAWVSDSLGQTLALNNSGSSFMNQQGVLYASSQDIAEQILALKLNQQFSDI
;
A
#
# COMPACT_ATOMS: atom_id res chain seq x y z
N MET A 1 4.37 23.72 -12.92
CA MET A 1 3.71 23.47 -11.63
C MET A 1 2.42 22.73 -11.90
N ASN A 2 2.46 21.40 -11.97
CA ASN A 2 1.25 20.58 -11.96
C ASN A 2 1.24 19.85 -10.62
N SER A 3 0.80 20.53 -9.55
CA SER A 3 0.36 19.83 -8.35
C SER A 3 -0.72 18.83 -8.76
N ILE A 4 -0.70 17.60 -8.24
CA ILE A 4 -1.79 16.64 -8.52
C ILE A 4 -3.09 17.31 -8.09
N ASN A 5 -3.98 17.53 -9.06
CA ASN A 5 -5.29 18.10 -8.78
C ASN A 5 -6.16 16.96 -8.24
N HIS A 6 -6.12 16.74 -6.93
CA HIS A 6 -6.99 15.77 -6.29
C HIS A 6 -8.44 16.29 -6.36
N PRO A 7 -9.39 15.50 -6.89
CA PRO A 7 -10.78 15.90 -6.90
C PRO A 7 -11.28 16.13 -5.48
N SER A 8 -12.24 17.04 -5.31
CA SER A 8 -12.90 17.27 -4.02
C SER A 8 -13.43 15.95 -3.44
N ILE A 9 -13.21 15.75 -2.14
CA ILE A 9 -13.57 14.50 -1.48
C ILE A 9 -15.04 14.51 -1.14
N SER A 10 -15.77 13.52 -1.66
CA SER A 10 -17.17 13.26 -1.31
C SER A 10 -17.19 12.32 -0.10
N CYS A 11 -17.44 12.84 1.10
CA CYS A 11 -17.52 12.02 2.30
C CYS A 11 -18.99 11.80 2.71
N PRO A 12 -19.50 10.55 2.73
CA PRO A 12 -20.86 10.27 3.15
C PRO A 12 -21.00 10.14 4.69
N PHE A 13 -19.92 10.38 5.45
CA PHE A 13 -19.86 10.15 6.89
C PHE A 13 -19.66 11.46 7.66
N SER A 14 -20.19 11.53 8.88
CA SER A 14 -19.87 12.62 9.81
C SER A 14 -18.44 12.46 10.38
N ALA A 15 -17.91 13.52 11.00
CA ALA A 15 -16.63 13.46 11.71
C ALA A 15 -16.63 12.36 12.79
N ALA A 16 -17.71 12.26 13.57
CA ALA A 16 -17.85 11.24 14.62
C ALA A 16 -17.90 9.81 14.05
N ASN A 17 -18.56 9.61 12.90
CA ASN A 17 -18.58 8.31 12.23
C ASN A 17 -17.16 7.91 11.78
N LEU A 18 -16.40 8.85 11.20
CA LEU A 18 -15.03 8.56 10.76
C LEU A 18 -14.09 8.29 11.92
N GLU A 19 -14.23 9.01 13.03
CA GLU A 19 -13.46 8.76 14.26
C GLU A 19 -13.73 7.35 14.79
N GLN A 20 -15.01 6.96 14.90
CA GLN A 20 -15.41 5.62 15.31
C GLN A 20 -14.85 4.54 14.36
N LEU A 21 -15.03 4.70 13.05
CA LEU A 21 -14.57 3.73 12.05
C LEU A 21 -13.03 3.62 12.02
N THR A 22 -12.33 4.74 12.25
CA THR A 22 -10.86 4.75 12.34
C THR A 22 -10.38 3.97 13.55
N GLN A 23 -11.02 4.18 14.71
CA GLN A 23 -10.66 3.46 15.94
C GLN A 23 -10.88 1.95 15.80
N LEU A 24 -11.99 1.53 15.21
CA LEU A 24 -12.24 0.11 14.91
C LEU A 24 -11.19 -0.49 13.96
N ALA A 25 -10.81 0.24 12.90
CA ALA A 25 -9.77 -0.21 11.98
C ALA A 25 -8.38 -0.30 12.65
N ILE A 26 -8.05 0.63 13.56
CA ILE A 26 -6.82 0.59 14.36
C ILE A 26 -6.78 -0.68 15.21
N GLU A 27 -7.84 -0.96 15.96
CA GLU A 27 -7.92 -2.12 16.84
C GLU A 27 -7.84 -3.43 16.04
N ALA A 28 -8.53 -3.51 14.90
CA ALA A 28 -8.48 -4.67 14.02
C ALA A 28 -7.05 -4.91 13.47
N ALA A 29 -6.39 -3.85 12.99
CA ALA A 29 -5.02 -3.94 12.46
C ALA A 29 -4.00 -4.34 13.53
N GLN A 30 -4.14 -3.81 14.75
CA GLN A 30 -3.28 -4.16 15.88
C GLN A 30 -3.46 -5.62 16.30
N GLN A 31 -4.70 -6.09 16.45
CA GLN A 31 -4.97 -7.48 16.84
C GLN A 31 -4.45 -8.48 15.80
N ALA A 32 -4.70 -8.24 14.51
CA ALA A 32 -4.15 -9.06 13.43
C ALA A 32 -2.62 -9.03 13.43
N GLY A 33 -2.02 -7.84 13.58
CA GLY A 33 -0.57 -7.72 13.61
C GLY A 33 0.09 -8.36 14.83
N GLU A 34 -0.55 -8.31 16.00
CA GLU A 34 -0.08 -9.02 17.20
C GLU A 34 -0.08 -10.54 16.97
N TYR A 35 -1.11 -11.06 16.31
CA TYR A 35 -1.16 -12.47 15.90
C TYR A 35 -0.01 -12.81 14.93
N ILE A 36 0.21 -12.00 13.88
CA ILE A 36 1.33 -12.18 12.94
C ILE A 36 2.68 -12.19 13.66
N ALA A 37 2.88 -11.27 14.61
CA ALA A 37 4.13 -11.15 15.36
C ALA A 37 4.37 -12.34 16.31
N ALA A 38 3.30 -12.90 16.88
CA ALA A 38 3.35 -14.04 17.79
C ALA A 38 3.41 -15.40 17.07
N PHE A 39 3.04 -15.45 15.79
CA PHE A 39 2.97 -16.70 15.04
C PHE A 39 4.36 -17.36 14.93
N PRO A 40 4.52 -18.63 15.37
CA PRO A 40 5.81 -19.29 15.33
C PRO A 40 6.18 -19.64 13.89
N ARG A 41 7.00 -18.82 13.23
CA ARG A 41 7.39 -19.04 11.82
C ARG A 41 8.01 -20.42 11.54
N SER A 42 8.58 -21.08 12.56
CA SER A 42 9.08 -22.46 12.46
C SER A 42 7.98 -23.50 12.21
N SER A 43 6.71 -23.18 12.46
CA SER A 43 5.56 -24.05 12.16
C SER A 43 5.03 -23.87 10.75
N LEU A 44 5.60 -22.98 9.94
CA LEU A 44 5.27 -22.89 8.52
C LEU A 44 5.81 -24.15 7.82
N GLU A 45 4.94 -25.13 7.60
CA GLU A 45 5.25 -26.27 6.74
C GLU A 45 5.40 -25.78 5.31
N VAL A 46 6.63 -25.49 4.89
CA VAL A 46 6.93 -25.27 3.48
C VAL A 46 6.87 -26.64 2.80
N ASP A 47 5.73 -27.00 2.24
CA ASP A 47 5.58 -28.25 1.49
C ASP A 47 6.35 -28.17 0.16
N ARG A 48 7.66 -28.43 0.21
CA ARG A 48 8.55 -28.40 -0.96
C ARG A 48 8.23 -29.47 -2.02
N LYS A 49 7.16 -30.27 -1.87
CA LYS A 49 6.81 -31.40 -2.75
C LYS A 49 5.81 -31.08 -3.86
N SER A 50 5.11 -29.95 -3.82
CA SER A 50 4.21 -29.54 -4.92
C SER A 50 4.97 -28.61 -5.89
N SER A 51 5.44 -29.17 -7.00
CA SER A 51 6.16 -28.43 -8.06
C SER A 51 5.26 -27.53 -8.92
N THR A 52 3.98 -27.38 -8.57
CA THR A 52 2.95 -26.73 -9.41
C THR A 52 2.40 -25.44 -8.82
N LEU A 53 2.63 -25.15 -7.53
CA LEU A 53 2.22 -23.92 -6.87
C LEU A 53 3.48 -23.19 -6.37
N SER A 54 3.56 -21.86 -6.55
CA SER A 54 4.66 -21.09 -5.96
C SER A 54 4.64 -21.22 -4.43
N LEU A 55 5.80 -21.08 -3.77
CA LEU A 55 5.88 -21.06 -2.30
C LEU A 55 4.87 -20.06 -1.69
N SER A 56 4.66 -18.92 -2.33
CA SER A 56 3.66 -17.92 -1.93
C SER A 56 2.22 -18.42 -2.06
N ALA A 57 1.91 -19.30 -3.02
CA ALA A 57 0.56 -19.84 -3.23
C ALA A 57 0.21 -20.98 -2.25
N GLN A 58 1.21 -21.67 -1.70
CA GLN A 58 1.02 -22.71 -0.68
C GLN A 58 1.04 -22.13 0.75
N VAL A 59 1.66 -20.96 0.88
CA VAL A 59 1.84 -20.21 2.12
C VAL A 59 1.03 -18.90 2.03
N VAL A 60 -0.06 -18.91 1.24
CA VAL A 60 -1.28 -18.15 1.55
C VAL A 60 -1.78 -18.77 2.85
N THR A 61 -1.26 -18.25 3.94
CA THR A 61 -1.11 -19.00 5.17
C THR A 61 -2.42 -19.05 5.91
N GLN A 62 -2.57 -20.09 6.73
CA GLN A 62 -3.45 -20.04 7.89
C GLN A 62 -3.41 -18.69 8.63
N VAL A 63 -2.28 -17.97 8.60
CA VAL A 63 -2.12 -16.62 9.16
C VAL A 63 -2.91 -15.58 8.37
N ASP A 64 -2.76 -15.50 7.04
CA ASP A 64 -3.52 -14.56 6.18
C ASP A 64 -5.04 -14.74 6.40
N VAL A 65 -5.54 -15.97 6.26
CA VAL A 65 -6.96 -16.31 6.41
C VAL A 65 -7.47 -16.01 7.82
N TYR A 66 -6.68 -16.34 8.85
CA TYR A 66 -7.06 -16.07 10.24
C TYR A 66 -7.08 -14.58 10.54
N CYS A 67 -6.08 -13.82 10.06
CA CYS A 67 -6.01 -12.38 10.24
C CYS A 67 -7.16 -11.68 9.52
N GLU A 68 -7.50 -12.12 8.30
CA GLU A 68 -8.66 -11.59 7.58
C GLU A 68 -9.94 -11.83 8.38
N GLN A 69 -10.18 -13.06 8.83
CA GLN A 69 -11.37 -13.38 9.63
C GLN A 69 -11.45 -12.54 10.92
N LEU A 70 -10.31 -12.37 11.62
CA LEU A 70 -10.22 -11.52 12.81
C LEU A 70 -10.63 -10.08 12.49
N ILE A 71 -10.07 -9.50 11.42
CA ILE A 71 -10.37 -8.13 10.99
C ILE A 71 -11.86 -8.01 10.62
N LEU A 72 -12.38 -8.96 9.84
CA LEU A 72 -13.78 -8.95 9.39
C LEU A 72 -14.75 -9.06 10.56
N ASP A 73 -14.47 -9.90 11.55
CA ASP A 73 -15.30 -10.04 12.75
C ASP A 73 -15.28 -8.76 13.60
N HIS A 74 -14.11 -8.12 13.75
CA HIS A 74 -13.98 -6.85 14.48
C HIS A 74 -14.75 -5.71 13.79
N LEU A 75 -14.75 -5.67 12.45
CA LEU A 75 -15.41 -4.62 11.67
C LEU A 75 -16.90 -4.90 11.39
N LYS A 76 -17.38 -6.14 11.61
CA LYS A 76 -18.69 -6.63 11.15
C LYS A 76 -19.87 -5.74 11.51
N GLN A 77 -19.96 -5.32 12.77
CA GLN A 77 -21.09 -4.51 13.24
C GLN A 77 -21.12 -3.15 12.54
N ALA A 78 -19.98 -2.48 12.41
CA ALA A 78 -19.89 -1.21 11.73
C ALA A 78 -20.17 -1.36 10.21
N THR A 79 -19.64 -2.42 9.59
CA THR A 79 -19.90 -2.75 8.18
C THR A 79 -21.40 -2.87 7.90
N GLN A 80 -22.16 -3.53 8.78
CA GLN A 80 -23.61 -3.64 8.66
C GLN A 80 -24.32 -2.31 8.94
N GLN A 81 -23.94 -1.61 10.01
CA GLN A 81 -24.56 -0.35 10.43
C GLN A 81 -24.45 0.74 9.36
N PHE A 82 -23.31 0.82 8.67
CA PHE A 82 -23.01 1.87 7.70
C PHE A 82 -23.17 1.41 6.23
N GLU A 83 -23.75 0.21 6.02
CA GLU A 83 -23.93 -0.38 4.69
C GLU A 83 -22.64 -0.40 3.86
N LEU A 84 -21.54 -0.85 4.47
CA LEU A 84 -20.22 -0.89 3.83
C LEU A 84 -20.02 -2.21 3.10
N ALA A 85 -19.32 -2.13 1.97
CA ALA A 85 -18.82 -3.32 1.28
C ALA A 85 -17.48 -3.76 1.88
N VAL A 86 -17.04 -4.96 1.53
CA VAL A 86 -15.73 -5.48 1.91
C VAL A 86 -15.04 -6.00 0.64
N LEU A 87 -13.82 -5.54 0.41
CA LEU A 87 -12.89 -6.06 -0.59
C LEU A 87 -11.61 -6.46 0.15
N ALA A 88 -11.47 -7.74 0.47
CA ALA A 88 -10.33 -8.28 1.19
C ALA A 88 -9.63 -9.33 0.32
N GLU A 89 -8.29 -9.41 0.40
CA GLU A 89 -7.45 -10.21 -0.50
C GLU A 89 -7.92 -11.66 -0.61
N GLU A 90 -8.15 -12.33 0.52
CA GLU A 90 -8.44 -13.76 0.58
C GLU A 90 -9.90 -14.09 0.23
N ASN A 91 -10.77 -13.08 0.23
CA ASN A 91 -12.20 -13.24 0.01
C ASN A 91 -12.74 -12.55 -1.25
N THR A 92 -11.87 -12.28 -2.23
CA THR A 92 -12.25 -11.59 -3.48
C THR A 92 -13.15 -12.41 -4.42
N GLN A 93 -13.32 -13.71 -4.21
CA GLN A 93 -14.06 -14.60 -5.12
C GLN A 93 -15.59 -14.59 -4.95
N GLN A 94 -16.14 -13.90 -3.95
CA GLN A 94 -17.58 -13.96 -3.65
C GLN A 94 -18.46 -13.27 -4.70
N HIS A 95 -17.90 -12.32 -5.46
CA HIS A 95 -18.65 -11.52 -6.42
C HIS A 95 -17.82 -11.28 -7.69
N SER A 96 -18.49 -11.21 -8.84
CA SER A 96 -17.86 -10.66 -10.04
C SER A 96 -17.42 -9.21 -9.80
N LEU A 97 -16.18 -8.86 -10.20
CA LEU A 97 -15.61 -7.53 -9.96
C LEU A 97 -16.47 -6.39 -10.51
N SER A 98 -17.14 -6.60 -11.64
CA SER A 98 -18.02 -5.62 -12.29
C SER A 98 -19.38 -5.44 -11.61
N GLN A 99 -19.74 -6.36 -10.71
CA GLN A 99 -20.99 -6.36 -9.94
C GLN A 99 -20.75 -6.29 -8.44
N HIS A 100 -19.50 -6.03 -8.02
CA HIS A 100 -19.11 -6.04 -6.63
C HIS A 100 -19.83 -4.94 -5.83
N PRO A 101 -20.33 -5.19 -4.60
CA PRO A 101 -21.06 -4.20 -3.80
C PRO A 101 -20.34 -2.86 -3.56
N ARG A 102 -19.00 -2.86 -3.60
CA ARG A 102 -18.16 -1.63 -3.57
C ARG A 102 -18.51 -0.59 -4.65
N LEU A 103 -19.15 -1.01 -5.73
CA LEU A 103 -19.58 -0.13 -6.83
C LEU A 103 -20.95 0.51 -6.56
N THR A 104 -21.72 0.00 -5.61
CA THR A 104 -23.08 0.47 -5.32
C THR A 104 -23.19 1.14 -3.94
N GLN A 105 -22.54 0.57 -2.92
CA GLN A 105 -22.54 1.06 -1.54
C GLN A 105 -21.78 2.38 -1.34
N PRO A 106 -22.06 3.13 -0.25
CA PRO A 106 -21.44 4.43 0.01
C PRO A 106 -19.92 4.39 0.12
N ALA A 107 -19.39 3.32 0.71
CA ALA A 107 -17.97 3.04 0.85
C ALA A 107 -17.73 1.55 1.06
N PHE A 108 -16.45 1.15 1.06
CA PHE A 108 -16.02 -0.23 1.29
C PHE A 108 -14.71 -0.28 2.06
N TRP A 109 -14.54 -1.34 2.85
CA TRP A 109 -13.26 -1.70 3.41
C TRP A 109 -12.39 -2.36 2.34
N ALA A 110 -11.17 -1.85 2.13
CA ALA A 110 -10.12 -2.51 1.36
C ALA A 110 -9.10 -3.06 2.37
N ILE A 111 -8.92 -4.38 2.41
CA ILE A 111 -8.16 -5.07 3.46
C ILE A 111 -7.10 -5.97 2.85
N ASP A 112 -5.86 -5.76 3.27
CA ASP A 112 -4.79 -6.73 3.14
C ASP A 112 -4.45 -7.22 4.56
N PRO A 113 -4.79 -8.48 4.91
CA PRO A 113 -4.54 -9.00 6.24
C PRO A 113 -3.04 -9.18 6.52
N LEU A 114 -2.20 -9.33 5.49
CA LEU A 114 -0.76 -9.54 5.59
C LEU A 114 -0.08 -9.20 4.24
N ASP A 115 0.15 -7.92 3.99
CA ASP A 115 0.95 -7.47 2.85
C ASP A 115 2.41 -7.89 3.11
N GLY A 116 3.07 -8.47 2.10
CA GLY A 116 4.45 -8.94 2.25
C GLY A 116 4.57 -10.35 2.81
N THR A 117 3.71 -11.26 2.36
CA THR A 117 3.75 -12.71 2.66
C THR A 117 5.14 -13.31 2.44
N LEU A 118 5.79 -13.00 1.32
CA LEU A 118 7.14 -13.53 1.03
C LEU A 118 8.19 -13.10 2.07
N PRO A 119 8.39 -11.79 2.36
CA PRO A 119 9.22 -11.35 3.48
C PRO A 119 8.89 -12.03 4.81
N PHE A 120 7.61 -12.22 5.14
CA PHE A 120 7.19 -12.89 6.37
C PHE A 120 7.67 -14.36 6.44
N ILE A 121 7.44 -15.13 5.36
CA ILE A 121 7.84 -16.54 5.26
C ILE A 121 9.34 -16.72 5.39
N GLU A 122 10.11 -15.81 4.79
CA GLU A 122 11.57 -15.84 4.82
C GLU A 122 12.15 -15.37 6.17
N GLY A 123 11.31 -15.00 7.13
CA GLY A 123 11.73 -14.55 8.44
C GLY A 123 12.11 -13.06 8.50
N GLY A 124 11.86 -12.30 7.44
CA GLY A 124 12.03 -10.85 7.40
C GLY A 124 10.94 -10.10 8.16
N ASN A 125 11.09 -8.78 8.29
CA ASN A 125 10.13 -7.90 8.99
C ASN A 125 9.33 -7.01 8.04
N GLY A 126 9.46 -7.24 6.73
CA GLY A 126 8.87 -6.42 5.67
C GLY A 126 7.42 -6.75 5.36
N CYS A 127 6.59 -7.00 6.37
CA CYS A 127 5.15 -7.19 6.20
C CYS A 127 4.31 -6.21 7.02
N ALA A 128 3.04 -6.06 6.67
CA ALA A 128 2.10 -5.14 7.31
C ALA A 128 0.67 -5.67 7.29
N VAL A 129 -0.16 -5.19 8.21
CA VAL A 129 -1.63 -5.24 8.05
C VAL A 129 -2.07 -3.91 7.45
N SER A 130 -2.90 -3.92 6.41
CA SER A 130 -3.42 -2.73 5.73
C SER A 130 -4.94 -2.74 5.71
N ILE A 131 -5.55 -1.67 6.22
CA ILE A 131 -7.00 -1.49 6.26
C ILE A 131 -7.34 -0.08 5.80
N ALA A 132 -8.18 0.05 4.78
CA ALA A 132 -8.66 1.34 4.30
C ALA A 132 -10.18 1.38 4.19
N LEU A 133 -10.78 2.54 4.45
CA LEU A 133 -12.17 2.81 4.06
C LEU A 133 -12.13 3.66 2.80
N VAL A 134 -12.67 3.18 1.69
CA VAL A 134 -12.66 3.86 0.39
C VAL A 134 -14.09 4.17 -0.02
N ASN A 135 -14.37 5.42 -0.39
CA ASN A 135 -15.71 5.78 -0.87
C ASN A 135 -15.98 5.22 -2.27
N LYS A 136 -17.25 5.29 -2.70
CA LYS A 136 -17.67 4.85 -4.04
C LYS A 136 -16.90 5.49 -5.21
N GLN A 137 -16.38 6.72 -5.04
CA GLN A 137 -15.57 7.41 -6.04
C GLN A 137 -14.09 6.98 -6.06
N GLY A 138 -13.68 6.02 -5.21
CA GLY A 138 -12.28 5.59 -5.12
C GLY A 138 -11.39 6.55 -4.34
N GLN A 139 -11.97 7.34 -3.43
CA GLN A 139 -11.22 8.23 -2.54
C GLN A 139 -11.06 7.54 -1.18
N PRO A 140 -9.83 7.29 -0.71
CA PRO A 140 -9.60 6.64 0.57
C PRO A 140 -9.91 7.65 1.68
N LEU A 141 -10.92 7.38 2.50
CA LEU A 141 -11.36 8.24 3.61
C LEU A 141 -10.61 7.93 4.90
N ILE A 142 -10.24 6.67 5.11
CA ILE A 142 -9.45 6.19 6.25
C ILE A 142 -8.36 5.27 5.68
N GLY A 143 -7.17 5.34 6.25
CA GLY A 143 -6.10 4.37 6.01
C GLY A 143 -5.37 4.04 7.29
N VAL A 144 -5.26 2.76 7.62
CA VAL A 144 -4.57 2.22 8.79
C VAL A 144 -3.56 1.20 8.29
N VAL A 145 -2.31 1.34 8.74
CA VAL A 145 -1.24 0.39 8.47
C VAL A 145 -0.56 0.05 9.79
N TYR A 146 -0.45 -1.23 10.09
CA TYR A 146 0.29 -1.70 11.27
C TYR A 146 1.44 -2.60 10.85
N LEU A 147 2.65 -2.26 11.32
CA LEU A 147 3.88 -3.04 11.11
C LEU A 147 4.09 -3.99 12.31
N PRO A 148 3.85 -5.31 12.19
CA PRO A 148 3.80 -6.24 13.31
C PRO A 148 5.07 -6.27 14.19
N PHE A 149 6.24 -6.34 13.56
CA PHE A 149 7.51 -6.57 14.25
C PHE A 149 8.10 -5.31 14.88
N SER A 150 7.82 -4.15 14.30
CA SER A 150 8.28 -2.85 14.83
C SER A 150 7.22 -2.16 15.70
N LYS A 151 6.00 -2.71 15.76
CA LYS A 151 4.85 -2.13 16.49
C LYS A 151 4.58 -0.68 16.13
N VAL A 152 4.74 -0.36 14.85
CA VAL A 152 4.47 0.96 14.31
C VAL A 152 3.06 0.97 13.73
N LEU A 153 2.24 1.90 14.21
CA LEU A 153 0.91 2.15 13.69
C LEU A 153 0.92 3.47 12.92
N TYR A 154 0.54 3.41 11.66
CA TYR A 154 0.14 4.58 10.88
C TYR A 154 -1.37 4.59 10.80
N HIS A 155 -1.98 5.75 10.98
CA HIS A 155 -3.35 5.95 10.57
C HIS A 155 -3.55 7.33 9.97
N SER A 156 -4.55 7.43 9.11
CA SER A 156 -4.97 8.66 8.47
C SER A 156 -6.47 8.64 8.28
N TYR A 157 -7.10 9.80 8.42
CA TYR A 157 -8.51 9.97 8.12
C TYR A 157 -8.78 11.34 7.50
N PHE A 158 -9.81 11.42 6.68
CA PHE A 158 -10.30 12.68 6.12
C PHE A 158 -11.11 13.45 7.17
N ASP A 159 -10.65 14.63 7.57
CA ASP A 159 -11.40 15.54 8.44
C ASP A 159 -12.40 16.33 7.61
N VAL A 160 -13.68 16.02 7.78
CA VAL A 160 -14.79 16.66 7.06
C VAL A 160 -14.96 18.14 7.39
N ASN A 161 -14.48 18.60 8.55
CA ASN A 161 -14.62 20.01 8.95
C ASN A 161 -13.55 20.87 8.29
N SER A 162 -12.31 20.38 8.25
CA SER A 162 -11.20 21.11 7.62
C SER A 162 -11.02 20.77 6.14
N HIS A 163 -11.72 19.76 5.62
CA HIS A 163 -11.53 19.19 4.28
C HIS A 163 -10.06 18.79 4.00
N GLN A 164 -9.39 18.24 5.01
CA GLN A 164 -7.98 17.81 4.93
C GLN A 164 -7.79 16.44 5.56
N TYR A 165 -6.75 15.72 5.16
CA TYR A 165 -6.36 14.49 5.85
C TYR A 165 -5.57 14.81 7.10
N ARG A 166 -5.83 14.07 8.18
CA ARG A 166 -4.99 14.04 9.36
C ARG A 166 -4.29 12.70 9.41
N SER A 167 -2.96 12.69 9.41
CA SER A 167 -2.16 11.46 9.57
C SER A 167 -1.37 11.48 10.86
N ILE A 168 -1.37 10.34 11.55
CA ILE A 168 -0.71 10.11 12.82
C ILE A 168 0.15 8.85 12.70
N LYS A 169 1.35 8.92 13.25
CA LYS A 169 2.26 7.78 13.42
C LYS A 169 2.48 7.56 14.90
N GLN A 170 2.17 6.36 15.38
CA GLN A 170 2.44 5.93 16.76
C GLN A 170 3.56 4.89 16.72
N GLN A 171 4.63 5.12 17.49
CA GLN A 171 5.73 4.16 17.67
C GLN A 171 5.93 3.94 19.16
N GLN A 172 6.02 2.67 19.60
CA GLN A 172 6.23 2.35 21.01
C GLN A 172 7.65 2.68 21.52
N THR A 173 8.63 3.00 20.65
CA THR A 173 9.98 3.43 21.07
C THR A 173 10.67 4.27 19.99
N PHE A 174 11.42 5.30 20.46
CA PHE A 174 12.16 6.29 19.68
C PHE A 174 13.51 5.74 19.22
N SER A 175 13.86 5.96 17.95
CA SER A 175 15.26 6.18 17.58
C SER A 175 15.31 7.36 16.62
N LEU A 176 15.85 8.47 17.12
CA LEU A 176 16.36 9.54 16.28
C LEU A 176 17.65 9.03 15.66
N SER A 177 17.68 8.82 14.35
CA SER A 177 18.94 8.91 13.62
C SER A 177 18.95 10.22 12.83
N THR A 178 19.89 11.05 13.26
CA THR A 178 20.28 12.34 12.75
C THR A 178 21.18 12.22 11.52
N ALA A 179 21.25 13.36 10.80
CA ALA A 179 22.15 13.71 9.69
C ALA A 179 21.75 13.22 8.29
N LYS A 180 21.21 14.16 7.51
CA LYS A 180 21.22 14.10 6.05
C LYS A 180 22.67 14.00 5.58
N ILE A 181 22.99 12.91 4.90
CA ILE A 181 24.11 12.87 3.97
C ILE A 181 23.48 12.71 2.59
N ASN A 182 23.71 13.65 1.67
CA ASN A 182 23.37 13.56 0.25
C ASN A 182 24.14 12.41 -0.42
N GLN A 183 23.87 11.16 -0.03
CA GLN A 183 24.58 9.98 -0.51
C GLN A 183 23.77 9.25 -1.58
N ALA A 184 22.49 9.00 -1.34
CA ALA A 184 21.72 8.12 -2.21
C ALA A 184 20.31 8.66 -2.50
N LEU A 185 19.88 8.44 -3.74
CA LEU A 185 18.46 8.37 -4.07
C LEU A 185 17.98 6.94 -3.79
N VAL A 186 16.97 6.77 -2.95
CA VAL A 186 16.48 5.43 -2.56
C VAL A 186 15.26 5.04 -3.39
N PHE A 187 15.39 3.93 -4.12
CA PHE A 187 14.31 3.32 -4.89
C PHE A 187 13.80 2.07 -4.16
N TYR A 188 12.60 2.17 -3.58
CA TYR A 188 11.87 1.01 -3.08
C TYR A 188 11.13 0.33 -4.23
N CYS A 189 11.18 -1.00 -4.30
CA CYS A 189 10.43 -1.78 -5.29
C CYS A 189 10.06 -3.17 -4.77
N ASP A 190 9.08 -3.81 -5.39
CA ASP A 190 8.80 -5.21 -5.08
C ASP A 190 9.93 -6.10 -5.57
N ARG A 191 10.22 -7.18 -4.84
CA ARG A 191 11.20 -8.17 -5.28
C ARG A 191 10.85 -8.81 -6.62
N SER A 192 9.55 -8.91 -6.94
CA SER A 192 9.08 -9.41 -8.23
C SER A 192 9.52 -8.53 -9.39
N SER A 193 9.65 -7.22 -9.19
CA SER A 193 10.13 -6.27 -10.20
C SER A 193 11.54 -6.60 -10.67
N LEU A 194 12.40 -7.18 -9.82
CA LEU A 194 13.76 -7.58 -10.20
C LEU A 194 13.81 -8.65 -11.31
N LYS A 195 12.71 -9.39 -11.49
CA LYS A 195 12.60 -10.47 -12.49
C LYS A 195 12.11 -9.97 -13.84
N GLU A 196 11.63 -8.73 -13.92
CA GLU A 196 11.08 -8.16 -15.14
C GLU A 196 12.20 -7.74 -16.09
N ALA A 197 12.02 -7.97 -17.40
CA ALA A 197 13.05 -7.68 -18.41
C ALA A 197 13.43 -6.19 -18.44
N TYR A 198 12.50 -5.29 -18.11
CA TYR A 198 12.74 -3.85 -18.08
C TYR A 198 13.54 -3.39 -16.85
N PHE A 199 13.75 -4.23 -15.82
CA PHE A 199 14.32 -3.76 -14.56
C PHE A 199 15.75 -3.25 -14.68
N SER A 200 16.60 -3.97 -15.44
CA SER A 200 17.99 -3.56 -15.67
C SER A 200 18.10 -2.19 -16.37
N PRO A 201 17.43 -1.93 -17.52
CA PRO A 201 17.45 -0.62 -18.15
C PRO A 201 16.75 0.46 -17.30
N LEU A 202 15.69 0.13 -16.57
CA LEU A 202 15.06 1.04 -15.60
C LEU A 202 16.06 1.49 -14.54
N LYS A 203 16.76 0.56 -13.90
CA LYS A 203 17.78 0.84 -12.88
C LYS A 203 18.88 1.74 -13.43
N GLN A 204 19.35 1.49 -14.66
CA GLN A 204 20.36 2.35 -15.30
C GLN A 204 19.87 3.80 -15.47
N GLN A 205 18.63 4.01 -15.92
CA GLN A 205 18.06 5.36 -16.05
C GLN A 205 17.88 6.05 -14.70
N LEU A 206 17.44 5.31 -13.69
CA LEU A 206 17.30 5.82 -12.33
C LEU A 206 18.67 6.17 -11.71
N SER A 207 19.71 5.37 -11.95
CA SER A 207 21.09 5.71 -11.55
C SER A 207 21.59 6.97 -12.25
N ALA A 208 21.29 7.13 -13.55
CA ALA A 208 21.65 8.34 -14.28
C ALA A 208 20.87 9.58 -13.78
N LEU A 209 19.61 9.41 -13.36
CA LEU A 209 18.85 10.46 -12.69
C LEU A 209 19.47 10.81 -11.35
N ALA A 210 19.79 9.82 -10.52
CA ALA A 210 20.42 10.03 -9.21
C ALA A 210 21.70 10.88 -9.34
N ASN A 211 22.59 10.52 -10.26
CA ASN A 211 23.81 11.28 -10.55
C ASN A 211 23.52 12.72 -11.00
N ARG A 212 22.50 12.92 -11.85
CA ARG A 212 22.12 14.25 -12.35
C ARG A 212 21.57 15.15 -11.24
N LEU A 213 20.88 14.57 -10.27
CA LEU A 213 20.36 15.26 -9.09
C LEU A 213 21.42 15.46 -8.00
N GLY A 214 22.65 14.96 -8.20
CA GLY A 214 23.77 15.15 -7.29
C GLY A 214 23.91 14.09 -6.19
N TYR A 215 23.18 12.98 -6.28
CA TYR A 215 23.38 11.82 -5.41
C TYR A 215 24.61 11.02 -5.87
N GLN A 216 25.31 10.36 -4.92
CA GLN A 216 26.47 9.52 -5.23
C GLN A 216 26.07 8.19 -5.85
N GLU A 217 24.89 7.69 -5.49
CA GLU A 217 24.37 6.43 -5.97
C GLU A 217 22.84 6.35 -5.97
N LEU A 218 22.33 5.30 -6.62
CA LEU A 218 20.96 4.83 -6.47
C LEU A 218 20.99 3.56 -5.62
N VAL A 219 20.33 3.61 -4.45
CA VAL A 219 20.14 2.43 -3.60
C VAL A 219 18.79 1.81 -3.93
N VAL A 220 18.76 0.51 -4.22
CA VAL A 220 17.53 -0.24 -4.46
C VAL A 220 17.20 -1.06 -3.21
N ASN A 221 15.97 -0.93 -2.70
CA ASN A 221 15.46 -1.71 -1.58
C ASN A 221 14.25 -2.53 -2.02
N GLN A 222 14.28 -3.84 -1.78
CA GLN A 222 13.29 -4.81 -2.24
C GLN A 222 12.85 -5.84 -1.17
N ASP A 223 13.11 -5.53 0.09
CA ASP A 223 13.04 -6.53 1.17
C ASP A 223 11.68 -6.56 1.87
N ALA A 224 10.67 -5.87 1.32
CA ALA A 224 9.36 -5.74 1.93
C ALA A 224 8.20 -5.79 0.94
N GLY A 225 6.99 -5.97 1.48
CA GLY A 225 5.72 -5.87 0.77
C GLY A 225 5.40 -4.44 0.31
N ALA A 226 4.34 -4.31 -0.49
CA ALA A 226 3.99 -3.06 -1.15
C ALA A 226 3.63 -1.95 -0.16
N VAL A 227 2.95 -2.29 0.94
CA VAL A 227 2.53 -1.37 2.00
C VAL A 227 3.75 -0.82 2.72
N VAL A 228 4.69 -1.69 3.11
CA VAL A 228 5.93 -1.28 3.78
C VAL A 228 6.82 -0.46 2.86
N ASN A 229 6.91 -0.81 1.57
CA ASN A 229 7.64 -0.03 0.58
C ASN A 229 7.06 1.39 0.43
N ALA A 230 5.73 1.52 0.36
CA ALA A 230 5.07 2.82 0.28
C ALA A 230 5.32 3.65 1.55
N CYS A 231 5.12 3.08 2.74
CA CYS A 231 5.46 3.74 4.01
C CYS A 231 6.92 4.21 4.02
N SER A 232 7.86 3.32 3.68
CA SER A 232 9.29 3.62 3.73
C SER A 232 9.69 4.73 2.74
N ALA A 233 9.12 4.74 1.53
CA ALA A 233 9.34 5.79 0.54
C ALA A 233 8.85 7.16 1.00
N MET A 234 7.74 7.22 1.75
CA MET A 234 7.19 8.48 2.29
C MET A 234 7.90 8.96 3.55
N GLU A 235 8.59 8.07 4.28
CA GLU A 235 9.32 8.39 5.51
C GLU A 235 10.79 8.72 5.29
N SER A 236 11.39 8.10 4.28
CA SER A 236 12.81 8.30 3.95
C SER A 236 13.01 9.70 3.37
N ASN A 237 14.17 10.29 3.63
CA ASN A 237 14.62 11.42 2.82
C ASN A 237 15.02 10.90 1.44
N ASP A 238 14.70 11.68 0.42
CA ASP A 238 15.15 11.45 -0.95
C ASP A 238 14.86 10.04 -1.48
N ALA A 239 13.58 9.66 -1.43
CA ALA A 239 13.14 8.32 -1.79
C ALA A 239 11.86 8.28 -2.62
N PHE A 240 11.68 7.17 -3.33
CA PHE A 240 10.45 6.87 -4.04
C PHE A 240 10.19 5.36 -4.11
N TYR A 241 8.92 5.01 -4.26
CA TYR A 241 8.46 3.67 -4.60
C TYR A 241 7.70 3.75 -5.92
N LEU A 242 8.10 2.94 -6.89
CA LEU A 242 7.56 2.96 -8.24
C LEU A 242 7.18 1.56 -8.69
N LYS A 243 5.96 1.43 -9.22
CA LYS A 243 5.54 0.33 -10.08
C LYS A 243 5.07 0.90 -11.40
N LEU A 244 5.60 0.39 -12.50
CA LEU A 244 5.17 0.78 -13.84
C LEU A 244 3.90 0.04 -14.24
N ALA A 245 3.19 0.61 -15.21
CA ALA A 245 2.07 -0.06 -15.84
C ALA A 245 2.54 -1.29 -16.63
N LYS A 246 1.71 -2.34 -16.67
CA LYS A 246 1.95 -3.57 -17.44
C LYS A 246 0.64 -4.23 -17.87
N ARG A 247 0.64 -4.93 -19.01
CA ARG A 247 -0.49 -5.74 -19.52
C ARG A 247 -0.97 -6.82 -18.55
N ASN A 248 -0.02 -7.56 -17.98
CA ASN A 248 -0.34 -8.70 -17.15
C ASN A 248 -0.91 -8.25 -15.80
N GLU A 249 -1.92 -8.97 -15.33
CA GLU A 249 -2.49 -8.77 -14.01
C GLU A 249 -1.44 -8.83 -12.89
N GLY A 250 -1.73 -8.17 -11.77
CA GLY A 250 -0.83 -8.01 -10.62
C GLY A 250 -0.38 -6.56 -10.45
N GLY A 251 0.89 -6.36 -10.07
CA GLY A 251 1.34 -5.01 -9.70
C GLY A 251 0.79 -4.54 -8.34
N GLY A 252 0.25 -5.47 -7.56
CA GLY A 252 -0.50 -5.18 -6.34
C GLY A 252 -1.96 -4.82 -6.61
N SER A 253 -2.74 -4.76 -5.55
CA SER A 253 -4.18 -4.56 -5.59
C SER A 253 -4.62 -3.30 -4.84
N ILE A 254 -5.90 -2.93 -4.96
CA ILE A 254 -6.48 -1.77 -4.26
C ILE A 254 -6.15 -1.81 -2.75
N TRP A 255 -6.18 -2.99 -2.12
CA TRP A 255 -5.93 -3.15 -0.68
C TRP A 255 -4.49 -2.84 -0.24
N ASP A 256 -3.49 -3.09 -1.09
CA ASP A 256 -2.08 -2.76 -0.83
C ASP A 256 -1.84 -1.24 -0.77
N PHE A 257 -2.66 -0.46 -1.49
CA PHE A 257 -2.39 0.97 -1.74
C PHE A 257 -3.42 1.92 -1.17
N ALA A 258 -4.65 1.48 -0.88
CA ALA A 258 -5.70 2.38 -0.41
C ALA A 258 -5.34 3.04 0.93
N ALA A 259 -4.81 2.26 1.88
CA ALA A 259 -4.46 2.78 3.20
C ALA A 259 -3.26 3.72 3.12
N THR A 260 -2.22 3.31 2.40
CA THR A 260 -0.98 4.09 2.21
C THR A 260 -1.23 5.37 1.41
N ALA A 261 -2.21 5.39 0.49
CA ALA A 261 -2.63 6.61 -0.20
C ALA A 261 -3.29 7.64 0.74
N ALA A 262 -4.17 7.22 1.66
CA ALA A 262 -4.72 8.13 2.68
C ALA A 262 -3.63 8.65 3.62
N ILE A 263 -2.68 7.80 4.00
CA ILE A 263 -1.52 8.19 4.83
C ILE A 263 -0.64 9.19 4.09
N ALA A 264 -0.31 8.94 2.82
CA ALA A 264 0.49 9.84 1.98
C ALA A 264 -0.09 11.25 1.95
N ARG A 265 -1.40 11.35 1.67
CA ARG A 265 -2.12 12.63 1.61
C ARG A 265 -2.10 13.36 2.94
N GLY A 266 -2.33 12.66 4.05
CA GLY A 266 -2.28 13.26 5.39
C GLY A 266 -0.88 13.70 5.83
N ARG A 267 0.16 13.16 5.20
CA ARG A 267 1.56 13.57 5.43
C ARG A 267 2.06 14.63 4.44
N GLY A 268 1.27 14.98 3.42
CA GLY A 268 1.74 15.81 2.32
C GLY A 268 2.83 15.16 1.46
N ALA A 269 2.99 13.84 1.54
CA ALA A 269 3.86 13.08 0.65
C ALA A 269 3.21 12.92 -0.73
N TRP A 270 4.01 12.67 -1.76
CA TRP A 270 3.48 12.45 -3.10
C TRP A 270 2.86 11.06 -3.21
N VAL A 271 1.64 10.99 -3.76
CA VAL A 271 1.01 9.72 -4.17
C VAL A 271 0.24 9.91 -5.48
N SER A 272 0.57 9.10 -6.48
CA SER A 272 -0.10 9.05 -7.77
C SER A 272 -0.03 7.65 -8.37
N ASP A 273 -0.72 7.45 -9.49
CA ASP A 273 -0.32 6.41 -10.43
C ASP A 273 1.06 6.72 -11.03
N SER A 274 1.61 5.81 -11.83
CA SER A 274 2.93 6.02 -12.45
C SER A 274 2.92 7.00 -13.64
N LEU A 275 1.77 7.58 -13.96
CA LEU A 275 1.56 8.63 -14.97
C LEU A 275 1.33 10.01 -14.33
N GLY A 276 1.31 10.10 -13.00
CA GLY A 276 1.11 11.35 -12.26
C GLY A 276 -0.35 11.71 -11.99
N GLN A 277 -1.29 10.78 -12.20
CA GLN A 277 -2.72 10.96 -11.94
C GLN A 277 -3.13 10.38 -10.58
N THR A 278 -4.34 10.69 -10.13
CA THR A 278 -4.88 10.11 -8.89
C THR A 278 -5.06 8.60 -9.05
N LEU A 279 -4.65 7.82 -8.03
CA LEU A 279 -4.84 6.37 -8.00
C LEU A 279 -6.30 5.96 -8.19
N ALA A 280 -6.55 5.02 -9.09
CA ALA A 280 -7.88 4.48 -9.38
C ALA A 280 -8.33 3.41 -8.36
N LEU A 281 -8.57 3.81 -7.10
CA LEU A 281 -8.85 2.89 -5.98
C LEU A 281 -10.28 2.32 -5.94
N ASN A 282 -11.06 2.40 -7.03
CA ASN A 282 -12.36 1.70 -7.14
C ASN A 282 -12.67 1.31 -8.59
N ASN A 283 -11.67 0.89 -9.36
CA ASN A 283 -11.83 0.47 -10.75
C ASN A 283 -12.82 -0.72 -10.86
N SER A 284 -13.86 -0.63 -11.68
CA SER A 284 -14.86 -1.72 -11.83
C SER A 284 -14.35 -2.92 -12.64
N GLY A 285 -13.32 -2.72 -13.46
CA GLY A 285 -12.78 -3.75 -14.35
C GLY A 285 -11.70 -4.62 -13.73
N SER A 286 -11.05 -4.16 -12.66
CA SER A 286 -10.00 -4.92 -11.95
C SER A 286 -9.78 -4.38 -10.54
N SER A 287 -9.33 -5.24 -9.62
CA SER A 287 -8.76 -4.82 -8.34
C SER A 287 -7.26 -4.57 -8.43
N PHE A 288 -6.60 -5.01 -9.50
CA PHE A 288 -5.16 -4.85 -9.69
C PHE A 288 -4.80 -3.43 -10.16
N MET A 289 -3.63 -2.98 -9.75
CA MET A 289 -3.10 -1.65 -10.08
C MET A 289 -2.14 -1.66 -11.28
N ASN A 290 -1.96 -2.79 -11.97
CA ASN A 290 -1.06 -2.91 -13.11
C ASN A 290 -1.39 -1.99 -14.29
N GLN A 291 -2.64 -1.56 -14.48
CA GLN A 291 -3.02 -0.76 -15.65
C GLN A 291 -2.38 0.63 -15.67
N GLN A 292 -2.12 1.20 -14.49
CA GLN A 292 -1.59 2.56 -14.35
C GLN A 292 -0.34 2.63 -13.46
N GLY A 293 -0.01 1.54 -12.76
CA GLY A 293 1.10 1.50 -11.82
C GLY A 293 0.87 2.41 -10.61
N VAL A 294 1.92 2.59 -9.80
CA VAL A 294 1.88 3.46 -8.61
C VAL A 294 3.19 4.22 -8.46
N LEU A 295 3.12 5.42 -7.89
CA LEU A 295 4.26 6.21 -7.49
C LEU A 295 4.01 6.86 -6.12
N TYR A 296 4.88 6.54 -5.17
CA TYR A 296 5.01 7.26 -3.91
C TYR A 296 6.37 7.95 -3.90
N ALA A 297 6.46 9.18 -3.40
CA ALA A 297 7.74 9.85 -3.22
C ALA A 297 7.76 10.71 -1.96
N SER A 298 8.95 10.83 -1.36
CA SER A 298 9.19 11.64 -0.17
C SER A 298 8.98 13.14 -0.40
N SER A 299 9.03 13.60 -1.66
CA SER A 299 8.78 14.99 -2.04
C SER A 299 8.17 15.09 -3.45
N GLN A 300 7.49 16.22 -3.70
CA GLN A 300 6.98 16.57 -5.03
C GLN A 300 8.11 16.66 -6.06
N ASP A 301 9.25 17.26 -5.70
CA ASP A 301 10.39 17.41 -6.62
C ASP A 301 10.87 16.05 -7.14
N ILE A 302 11.02 15.05 -6.26
CA ILE A 302 11.44 13.71 -6.67
C ILE A 302 10.40 13.06 -7.58
N ALA A 303 9.11 13.18 -7.23
CA ALA A 303 8.05 12.66 -8.08
C ALA A 303 8.07 13.29 -9.48
N GLU A 304 8.21 14.61 -9.58
CA GLU A 304 8.29 15.31 -10.85
C GLU A 304 9.51 14.87 -11.68
N GLN A 305 10.67 14.64 -11.04
CA GLN A 305 11.86 14.11 -11.71
C GLN A 305 11.65 12.69 -12.24
N ILE A 306 10.99 11.81 -11.47
CA ILE A 306 10.66 10.44 -11.90
C ILE A 306 9.65 10.46 -13.06
N LEU A 307 8.59 11.27 -12.96
CA LEU A 307 7.57 11.38 -14.01
C LEU A 307 8.14 11.97 -15.31
N ALA A 308 9.11 12.89 -15.21
CA ALA A 308 9.78 13.48 -16.37
C ALA A 308 10.55 12.44 -17.22
N LEU A 309 10.96 11.31 -16.64
CA LEU A 309 11.56 10.20 -17.38
C LEU A 309 10.56 9.49 -18.31
N LYS A 310 9.25 9.65 -18.11
CA LYS A 310 8.20 9.02 -18.93
C LYS A 310 8.37 7.50 -19.05
N LEU A 311 8.76 6.84 -17.95
CA LEU A 311 9.18 5.44 -17.92
C LEU A 311 8.15 4.47 -18.50
N ASN A 312 6.85 4.72 -18.31
CA ASN A 312 5.80 3.91 -18.94
C ASN A 312 5.90 3.89 -20.47
N GLN A 313 6.21 5.01 -21.13
CA GLN A 313 6.34 5.04 -22.59
C GLN A 313 7.52 4.21 -23.11
N GLN A 314 8.48 3.91 -22.23
CA GLN A 314 9.70 3.19 -22.56
C GLN A 314 9.64 1.70 -22.21
N PHE A 315 8.98 1.39 -21.08
CA PHE A 315 9.08 0.08 -20.42
C PHE A 315 7.74 -0.59 -20.14
N SER A 316 6.62 0.12 -20.28
CA SER A 316 5.32 -0.55 -20.14
C SER A 316 5.04 -1.34 -21.41
N ASP A 317 4.73 -2.62 -21.23
CA ASP A 317 4.09 -3.44 -22.25
C ASP A 317 2.62 -3.00 -22.35
N ILE A 318 2.28 -1.81 -22.89
CA ILE A 318 0.86 -1.33 -23.01
C ILE A 318 0.06 -2.28 -23.86
#